data_AF-A0A7Y4IPH5-F1
#
_entry.id   AF-A0A7Y4IPH5-F1
#
_cell.length_a   1.000
_cell.length_b   1.000
_cell.length_c   1.000
_cell.angle_alpha   90.00
_cell.angle_beta   90.00
_cell.angle_gamma   90.00
#
_symmetry.space_group_name_H-M   'P 1'
#
loop_
_entity.id
_entity.type
_entity.pdbx_description
1 polymer ?
#
loop_
_entity_poly.entity_id
_entity_poly.type
_entity_poly.pdbx_seq_one_letter_code
_entity_poly.pdbx_strand_id
1 'polypeptide(L)'
;MMEATTRRYSWRRELWLLMAAGCAASGCLIPQDDTLLDAVPDFMNRPPRIIDSLVAPQQRFISDFGADGCDLTFEVAVEDPDVDDRIVVHWYVDYNPQDPRGPYRQYELASTREPRRSDRGTLLISLSSANNPLSTPGPHLVEALVTDAELVDRVVRPRPVQLPDGTTIDNPGFVVTYSWVVNTVQGDCR
;
A
#
# COMPACT_ATOMS: atom_id res chain seq x y z
N MET A 1 33.48 -97.84 -26.18
CA MET A 1 33.75 -96.83 -25.14
C MET A 1 33.58 -95.45 -25.77
N MET A 2 32.63 -94.65 -25.30
CA MET A 2 32.38 -93.27 -25.72
C MET A 2 31.77 -92.50 -24.53
N GLU A 3 32.09 -91.22 -24.43
CA GLU A 3 31.72 -90.32 -23.32
C GLU A 3 30.30 -89.73 -23.46
N ALA A 4 29.73 -89.20 -22.37
CA ALA A 4 28.62 -88.23 -22.46
C ALA A 4 28.53 -87.29 -21.24
N THR A 5 28.48 -85.98 -21.53
CA THR A 5 28.43 -84.87 -20.56
C THR A 5 27.56 -83.72 -21.14
N THR A 6 27.13 -82.67 -20.42
CA THR A 6 27.22 -82.32 -18.98
C THR A 6 25.88 -81.71 -18.56
N ARG A 7 25.43 -81.85 -17.29
CA ARG A 7 24.28 -81.05 -16.79
C ARG A 7 24.42 -80.55 -15.34
N ARG A 8 25.14 -79.45 -15.16
CA ARG A 8 25.08 -78.58 -13.96
C ARG A 8 25.10 -77.11 -14.39
N TYR A 9 23.95 -76.56 -14.78
CA TYR A 9 23.81 -75.13 -15.10
C TYR A 9 22.34 -74.66 -14.98
N SER A 10 21.95 -74.15 -13.82
CA SER A 10 20.72 -73.33 -13.66
C SER A 10 20.75 -72.46 -12.38
N TRP A 11 21.09 -73.06 -11.23
CA TRP A 11 20.93 -72.44 -9.90
C TRP A 11 21.71 -71.15 -9.60
N ARG A 12 22.73 -70.78 -10.40
CA ARG A 12 23.54 -69.56 -10.14
C ARG A 12 22.97 -68.28 -10.76
N ARG A 13 21.97 -68.34 -11.66
CA ARG A 13 21.42 -67.13 -12.32
C ARG A 13 20.30 -66.45 -11.54
N GLU A 14 19.45 -67.21 -10.84
CA GLU A 14 18.28 -66.66 -10.14
C GLU A 14 18.67 -65.87 -8.88
N LEU A 15 19.69 -66.32 -8.13
CA LEU A 15 20.16 -65.62 -6.92
C LEU A 15 20.70 -64.20 -7.20
N TRP A 16 21.30 -63.98 -8.37
CA TRP A 16 21.85 -62.68 -8.76
C TRP A 16 20.78 -61.66 -9.14
N LEU A 17 19.65 -62.10 -9.69
CA LEU A 17 18.53 -61.22 -10.06
C LEU A 17 17.79 -60.66 -8.83
N LEU A 18 17.70 -61.44 -7.75
CA LEU A 18 17.04 -61.01 -6.51
C LEU A 18 17.89 -60.02 -5.70
N MET A 19 19.22 -60.17 -5.67
CA MET A 19 20.14 -59.20 -5.03
C MET A 19 20.14 -57.84 -5.73
N ALA A 20 19.97 -57.81 -7.06
CA ALA A 20 19.94 -56.55 -7.82
C ALA A 20 18.69 -55.68 -7.54
N ALA A 21 17.57 -56.30 -7.15
CA ALA A 21 16.32 -55.58 -6.86
C ALA A 21 16.34 -54.85 -5.50
N GLY A 22 17.12 -55.32 -4.52
CA GLY A 22 17.20 -54.71 -3.18
C GLY A 22 17.89 -53.35 -3.16
N CYS A 23 18.95 -53.17 -3.96
CA CYS A 23 19.76 -51.95 -3.97
C CYS A 23 19.18 -50.80 -4.82
N ALA A 24 18.12 -51.03 -5.59
CA ALA A 24 17.42 -49.98 -6.32
C ALA A 24 16.38 -49.23 -5.45
N ALA A 25 16.04 -49.79 -4.27
CA ALA A 25 15.07 -49.22 -3.34
C ALA A 25 15.68 -48.22 -2.33
N SER A 26 17.00 -48.04 -2.31
CA SER A 26 17.63 -46.82 -1.77
C SER A 26 17.48 -45.67 -2.77
N GLY A 27 16.24 -45.44 -3.21
CA GLY A 27 15.85 -44.26 -3.95
C GLY A 27 16.18 -43.04 -3.11
N CYS A 28 16.74 -42.02 -3.76
CA CYS A 28 17.30 -40.83 -3.13
C CYS A 28 16.43 -40.35 -1.96
N LEU A 29 16.95 -40.50 -0.73
CA LEU A 29 16.63 -39.59 0.35
C LEU A 29 17.18 -38.23 -0.07
N ILE A 30 16.43 -37.54 -0.93
CA ILE A 30 16.53 -36.10 -1.08
C ILE A 30 16.28 -35.59 0.34
N PRO A 31 17.26 -34.97 1.01
CA PRO A 31 16.90 -34.16 2.16
C PRO A 31 15.90 -33.16 1.62
N GLN A 32 14.66 -33.23 2.10
CA GLN A 32 13.87 -32.02 2.14
C GLN A 32 14.65 -31.14 3.11
N ASP A 33 15.55 -30.35 2.54
CA ASP A 33 15.96 -29.10 3.16
C ASP A 33 14.65 -28.34 3.30
N ASP A 34 14.05 -28.49 4.48
CA ASP A 34 13.16 -27.51 5.08
C ASP A 34 13.99 -26.24 5.28
N THR A 35 14.37 -25.64 4.16
CA THR A 35 14.48 -24.20 4.01
C THR A 35 13.08 -23.69 4.29
N LEU A 36 12.79 -23.58 5.59
CA LEU A 36 11.99 -22.51 6.13
C LEU A 36 12.38 -21.30 5.31
N LEU A 37 11.46 -20.84 4.46
CA LEU A 37 11.58 -19.52 3.86
C LEU A 37 11.77 -18.60 5.04
N ASP A 38 12.97 -18.02 5.17
CA ASP A 38 13.28 -17.07 6.24
C ASP A 38 12.10 -16.11 6.31
N ALA A 39 11.52 -16.00 7.51
CA ALA A 39 10.21 -15.38 7.69
C ALA A 39 10.22 -14.03 6.94
N VAL A 40 9.29 -13.89 5.98
CA VAL A 40 9.23 -12.71 5.10
C VAL A 40 9.36 -11.48 5.98
N PRO A 41 10.39 -10.63 5.80
CA PRO A 41 10.71 -9.63 6.81
C PRO A 41 9.50 -8.79 7.15
N ASP A 42 9.07 -8.83 8.43
CA ASP A 42 7.91 -8.07 8.95
C ASP A 42 8.07 -6.55 8.76
N PHE A 43 9.25 -6.09 8.35
CA PHE A 43 9.67 -4.71 8.08
C PHE A 43 9.37 -4.19 6.67
N MET A 44 8.65 -4.93 5.82
CA MET A 44 8.14 -4.37 4.56
C MET A 44 7.01 -3.39 4.85
N ASN A 45 7.31 -2.08 4.80
CA ASN A 45 6.33 -1.00 4.95
C ASN A 45 5.07 -1.24 4.08
N ARG A 46 3.89 -0.90 4.59
CA ARG A 46 2.59 -1.16 3.96
C ARG A 46 1.85 0.15 3.70
N PRO A 47 1.06 0.25 2.62
CA PRO A 47 0.41 1.50 2.27
C PRO A 47 -0.71 1.88 3.27
N PRO A 48 -0.77 3.17 3.69
CA PRO A 48 -1.93 3.71 4.39
C PRO A 48 -3.15 3.74 3.45
N ARG A 49 -4.34 3.83 4.03
CA ARG A 49 -5.63 3.65 3.36
C ARG A 49 -6.63 4.68 3.83
N ILE A 50 -7.29 5.35 2.89
CA ILE A 50 -8.43 6.22 3.21
C ILE A 50 -9.66 5.33 3.41
N ILE A 51 -10.38 5.54 4.52
CA ILE A 51 -11.60 4.79 4.82
C ILE A 51 -12.78 5.50 4.13
N ASP A 52 -13.05 5.14 2.88
CA ASP A 52 -14.08 5.74 2.02
C ASP A 52 -15.45 5.92 2.70
N SER A 53 -15.89 4.94 3.52
CA SER A 53 -17.17 5.01 4.25
C SER A 53 -17.21 6.01 5.40
N LEU A 54 -16.09 6.66 5.72
CA LEU A 54 -15.93 7.61 6.82
C LEU A 54 -15.47 9.00 6.36
N VAL A 55 -15.22 9.23 5.07
CA VAL A 55 -14.87 10.57 4.56
C VAL A 55 -16.06 11.52 4.65
N ALA A 56 -15.79 12.83 4.64
CA ALA A 56 -16.83 13.85 4.51
C ALA A 56 -16.42 14.88 3.44
N PRO A 57 -17.37 15.41 2.64
CA PRO A 57 -18.70 14.86 2.40
C PRO A 57 -18.62 13.47 1.76
N GLN A 58 -19.60 12.60 2.03
CA GLN A 58 -19.70 11.28 1.38
C GLN A 58 -19.99 11.37 -0.14
N GLN A 59 -20.54 12.51 -0.59
CA GLN A 59 -20.83 12.80 -1.99
C GLN A 59 -19.55 13.32 -2.68
N ARG A 60 -19.06 12.60 -3.71
CA ARG A 60 -17.87 13.04 -4.48
C ARG A 60 -18.14 14.19 -5.46
N PHE A 61 -19.40 14.49 -5.76
CA PHE A 61 -19.81 15.62 -6.59
C PHE A 61 -20.74 16.52 -5.78
N ILE A 62 -20.38 17.79 -5.67
CA ILE A 62 -21.10 18.82 -4.91
C ILE A 62 -21.54 19.87 -5.93
N SER A 63 -22.85 19.99 -6.16
CA SER A 63 -23.44 20.67 -7.33
C SER A 63 -23.50 22.19 -7.25
N ASP A 64 -23.57 22.72 -6.04
CA ASP A 64 -24.20 24.01 -5.74
C ASP A 64 -23.62 24.63 -4.45
N PHE A 65 -22.31 24.49 -4.26
CA PHE A 65 -21.62 25.11 -3.13
C PHE A 65 -21.72 26.65 -3.22
N GLY A 66 -22.21 27.30 -2.17
CA GLY A 66 -22.52 28.73 -2.15
C GLY A 66 -24.00 29.09 -2.39
N ALA A 67 -24.88 28.13 -2.72
CA ALA A 67 -26.32 28.38 -2.78
C ALA A 67 -26.94 28.48 -1.38
N ASP A 68 -26.92 27.38 -0.62
CA ASP A 68 -27.55 27.27 0.70
C ASP A 68 -26.57 27.36 1.88
N GLY A 69 -25.26 27.49 1.60
CA GLY A 69 -24.23 27.48 2.63
C GLY A 69 -22.86 27.94 2.13
N CYS A 70 -22.16 28.69 2.98
CA CYS A 70 -20.87 29.31 2.66
C CYS A 70 -19.67 28.50 3.16
N ASP A 71 -19.89 27.54 4.05
CA ASP A 71 -18.85 26.73 4.68
C ASP A 71 -18.98 25.28 4.25
N LEU A 72 -17.87 24.67 3.88
CA LEU A 72 -17.78 23.28 3.47
C LEU A 72 -16.54 22.63 4.08
N THR A 73 -16.76 21.57 4.86
CA THR A 73 -15.69 20.80 5.51
C THR A 73 -15.47 19.50 4.77
N PHE A 74 -14.25 19.28 4.32
CA PHE A 74 -13.76 18.02 3.82
C PHE A 74 -13.00 17.28 4.93
N GLU A 75 -13.20 15.97 5.03
CA GLU A 75 -12.53 15.12 6.00
C GLU A 75 -12.12 13.78 5.38
N VAL A 76 -10.93 13.31 5.73
CA VAL A 76 -10.49 11.92 5.49
C VAL A 76 -10.18 11.24 6.82
N ALA A 77 -10.69 10.01 6.97
CA ALA A 77 -10.24 9.08 8.01
C ALA A 77 -9.25 8.10 7.38
N VAL A 78 -8.17 7.77 8.10
CA VAL A 78 -7.08 6.95 7.59
C VAL A 78 -6.86 5.74 8.50
N GLU A 79 -6.66 4.59 7.86
CA GLU A 79 -6.15 3.37 8.47
C GLU A 79 -4.77 3.07 7.89
N ASP A 80 -3.85 2.66 8.74
CA ASP A 80 -2.45 2.45 8.43
C ASP A 80 -1.96 1.24 9.26
N PRO A 81 -1.61 0.11 8.62
CA PRO A 81 -1.12 -1.07 9.34
C PRO A 81 0.17 -0.83 10.14
N ASP A 82 0.98 0.16 9.76
CA ASP A 82 2.29 0.48 10.34
C ASP A 82 2.15 1.64 11.34
N VAL A 83 1.64 1.29 12.53
CA VAL A 83 1.09 2.26 13.51
C VAL A 83 2.06 3.36 13.99
N ASP A 84 3.37 3.14 13.88
CA ASP A 84 4.41 4.09 14.26
C ASP A 84 4.76 5.10 13.14
N ASP A 85 4.23 4.92 11.93
CA ASP A 85 4.48 5.83 10.80
C ASP A 85 3.83 7.21 10.97
N ARG A 86 4.45 8.19 10.31
CA ARG A 86 4.05 9.60 10.33
C ARG A 86 3.14 9.91 9.14
N ILE A 87 1.83 9.81 9.33
CA ILE A 87 0.89 10.09 8.25
C ILE A 87 0.56 11.58 8.13
N VAL A 88 0.74 12.13 6.92
CA VAL A 88 0.42 13.52 6.58
C VAL A 88 -0.63 13.56 5.46
N VAL A 89 -1.64 14.41 5.64
CA VAL A 89 -2.67 14.72 4.64
C VAL A 89 -2.34 16.07 3.99
N HIS A 90 -2.03 16.02 2.70
CA HIS A 90 -1.77 17.17 1.85
C HIS A 90 -3.04 17.52 1.06
N TRP A 91 -3.64 18.66 1.37
CA TRP A 91 -4.82 19.16 0.69
C TRP A 91 -4.44 20.02 -0.51
N TYR A 92 -4.94 19.65 -1.68
CA TYR A 92 -4.81 20.40 -2.91
C TYR A 92 -6.18 20.91 -3.36
N VAL A 93 -6.19 22.11 -3.95
CA VAL A 93 -7.35 22.68 -4.63
C VAL A 93 -6.86 23.17 -6.00
N ASP A 94 -7.51 22.70 -7.07
CA ASP A 94 -7.20 23.03 -8.47
C ASP A 94 -5.71 22.87 -8.83
N TYR A 95 -5.09 21.78 -8.37
CA TYR A 95 -3.68 21.52 -8.67
C TYR A 95 -3.43 21.39 -10.17
N ASN A 96 -2.55 22.24 -10.69
CA ASN A 96 -2.10 22.22 -12.08
C ASN A 96 -0.67 21.66 -12.18
N PRO A 97 -0.42 20.52 -12.86
CA PRO A 97 0.92 19.99 -13.03
C PRO A 97 1.83 20.85 -13.92
N GLN A 98 1.30 21.83 -14.66
CA GLN A 98 2.09 22.79 -15.47
C GLN A 98 2.47 24.06 -14.70
N ASP A 99 1.81 24.33 -13.56
CA ASP A 99 2.16 25.38 -12.59
C ASP A 99 2.12 24.74 -11.19
N PRO A 100 3.09 23.86 -10.86
CA PRO A 100 3.02 23.03 -9.66
C PRO A 100 3.15 23.89 -8.42
N ARG A 101 2.06 23.94 -7.64
CA ARG A 101 2.00 24.64 -6.36
C ARG A 101 2.04 23.62 -5.22
N GLY A 102 2.57 24.06 -4.08
CA GLY A 102 2.46 23.32 -2.82
C GLY A 102 0.98 23.11 -2.41
N PRO A 103 0.72 22.19 -1.47
CA PRO A 103 -0.63 21.98 -0.98
C PRO A 103 -1.20 23.25 -0.36
N TYR A 104 -2.49 23.49 -0.56
CA TYR A 104 -3.25 24.57 0.06
C TYR A 104 -3.21 24.48 1.61
N ARG A 105 -3.22 23.24 2.13
CA ARG A 105 -3.08 22.96 3.57
C ARG A 105 -2.40 21.62 3.79
N GLN A 106 -1.65 21.49 4.88
CA GLN A 106 -1.18 20.19 5.38
C GLN A 106 -1.81 19.93 6.75
N TYR A 107 -2.04 18.66 7.06
CA TYR A 107 -2.52 18.19 8.36
C TYR A 107 -1.82 16.87 8.68
N GLU A 108 -1.07 16.82 9.78
CA GLU A 108 -0.42 15.60 10.28
C GLU A 108 -1.39 14.89 11.23
N LEU A 109 -1.63 13.60 11.00
CA LEU A 109 -2.53 12.80 11.84
C LEU A 109 -1.82 12.37 13.13
N ALA A 110 -2.54 12.41 14.24
CA ALA A 110 -2.05 11.93 15.52
C ALA A 110 -1.86 10.40 15.51
N SER A 111 -0.65 9.92 15.81
CA SER A 111 -0.43 8.50 16.06
C SER A 111 -1.00 8.09 17.42
N THR A 112 -1.85 7.06 17.40
CA THR A 112 -2.46 6.41 18.58
C THR A 112 -1.84 5.06 18.90
N ARG A 113 -0.87 4.58 18.10
CA ARG A 113 -0.41 3.17 18.06
C ARG A 113 -1.52 2.15 17.74
N GLU A 114 -2.63 2.61 17.18
CA GLU A 114 -3.66 1.76 16.60
C GLU A 114 -3.64 1.95 15.07
N PRO A 115 -4.01 0.93 14.27
CA PRO A 115 -3.99 1.07 12.82
C PRO A 115 -4.89 2.19 12.31
N ARG A 116 -6.04 2.38 12.93
CA ARG A 116 -6.93 3.50 12.62
C ARG A 116 -6.49 4.74 13.40
N ARG A 117 -6.15 5.81 12.68
CA ARG A 117 -5.85 7.12 13.29
C ARG A 117 -7.12 7.69 13.93
N SER A 118 -7.01 8.26 15.13
CA SER A 118 -8.17 8.73 15.91
C SER A 118 -8.75 10.05 15.41
N ASP A 119 -7.88 10.91 14.88
CA ASP A 119 -8.24 12.18 14.28
C ASP A 119 -8.44 12.03 12.76
N ARG A 120 -8.81 13.15 12.14
CA ARG A 120 -9.21 13.21 10.73
C ARG A 120 -8.39 14.29 10.07
N GLY A 121 -7.90 14.03 8.86
CA GLY A 121 -7.38 15.10 8.02
C GLY A 121 -8.56 15.98 7.66
N THR A 122 -8.56 17.25 8.09
CA THR A 122 -9.69 18.16 7.89
C THR A 122 -9.31 19.41 7.09
N LEU A 123 -10.20 19.82 6.19
CA LEU A 123 -10.11 21.05 5.43
C LEU A 123 -11.46 21.76 5.45
N LEU A 124 -11.55 22.87 6.20
CA LEU A 124 -12.65 23.82 6.10
C LEU A 124 -12.35 24.83 4.99
N ILE A 125 -13.26 24.97 4.03
CA ILE A 125 -13.32 26.08 3.08
C ILE A 125 -14.52 26.96 3.47
N SER A 126 -14.31 28.28 3.53
CA SER A 126 -15.37 29.27 3.70
C SER A 126 -15.37 30.26 2.53
N LEU A 127 -16.50 30.41 1.85
CA LEU A 127 -16.66 31.35 0.73
C LEU A 127 -16.52 32.81 1.17
N SER A 128 -16.88 33.11 2.41
CA SER A 128 -16.72 34.41 3.06
C SER A 128 -15.25 34.84 3.22
N SER A 129 -14.31 33.89 3.23
CA SER A 129 -12.89 34.18 3.34
C SER A 129 -12.36 34.85 2.06
N ALA A 130 -11.60 35.94 2.22
CA ALA A 130 -11.11 36.77 1.11
C ALA A 130 -10.31 35.97 0.07
N ASN A 131 -9.45 35.06 0.53
CA ASN A 131 -8.51 34.29 -0.30
C ASN A 131 -8.93 32.81 -0.45
N ASN A 132 -10.23 32.49 -0.37
CA ASN A 132 -10.66 31.10 -0.54
C ASN A 132 -10.48 30.63 -2.01
N PRO A 133 -9.92 29.43 -2.24
CA PRO A 133 -9.57 28.96 -3.58
C PRO A 133 -10.80 28.59 -4.43
N LEU A 134 -11.92 28.25 -3.79
CA LEU A 134 -13.20 27.92 -4.42
C LEU A 134 -14.06 29.18 -4.70
N SER A 135 -13.50 30.39 -4.60
CA SER A 135 -14.26 31.66 -4.65
C SER A 135 -14.83 32.04 -6.02
N THR A 136 -14.32 31.44 -7.10
CA THR A 136 -14.73 31.74 -8.47
C THR A 136 -15.86 30.79 -8.86
N PRO A 137 -17.03 31.25 -9.32
CA PRO A 137 -18.08 30.32 -9.75
C PRO A 137 -17.61 29.39 -10.87
N GLY A 138 -17.85 28.09 -10.73
CA GLY A 138 -17.42 27.04 -11.65
C GLY A 138 -17.00 25.74 -10.96
N PRO A 139 -16.56 24.74 -11.76
CA PRO A 139 -16.09 23.46 -11.25
C PRO A 139 -14.65 23.55 -10.74
N HIS A 140 -14.43 23.02 -9.55
CA HIS A 140 -13.14 22.90 -8.87
C HIS A 140 -12.85 21.44 -8.51
N LEU A 141 -11.56 21.11 -8.34
CA LEU A 141 -11.10 19.82 -7.84
C LEU A 141 -10.45 20.00 -6.47
N VAL A 142 -11.05 19.41 -5.43
CA VAL A 142 -10.47 19.31 -4.09
C VAL A 142 -9.92 17.90 -3.91
N GLU A 143 -8.68 17.78 -3.46
CA GLU A 143 -7.98 16.50 -3.34
C GLU A 143 -7.25 16.38 -2.00
N ALA A 144 -7.48 15.28 -1.29
CA ALA A 144 -6.72 14.85 -0.12
C ALA A 144 -5.70 13.80 -0.54
N LEU A 145 -4.42 14.16 -0.50
CA LEU A 145 -3.30 13.28 -0.79
C LEU A 145 -2.64 12.84 0.53
N VAL A 146 -2.82 11.58 0.91
CA VAL A 146 -2.36 11.02 2.20
C VAL A 146 -1.07 10.23 1.97
N THR A 147 -0.04 10.48 2.77
CA THR A 147 1.31 9.91 2.61
C THR A 147 1.92 9.52 3.96
N ASP A 148 2.75 8.47 3.97
CA ASP A 148 3.65 8.09 5.07
C ASP A 148 5.05 8.74 4.95
N ALA A 149 5.36 9.27 3.77
CA ALA A 149 6.70 9.68 3.35
C ALA A 149 6.73 11.13 2.83
N GLU A 150 7.94 11.62 2.57
CA GLU A 150 8.12 12.96 1.98
C GLU A 150 7.73 12.96 0.51
N LEU A 151 6.98 13.99 0.12
CA LEU A 151 6.59 14.23 -1.26
C LEU A 151 7.48 15.30 -1.89
N VAL A 152 8.02 15.00 -3.07
CA VAL A 152 8.61 15.98 -4.00
C VAL A 152 7.71 16.03 -5.22
N ASP A 153 7.14 17.21 -5.50
CA ASP A 153 6.18 17.40 -6.60
C ASP A 153 5.02 16.37 -6.60
N ARG A 154 4.49 16.08 -5.41
CA ARG A 154 3.47 15.05 -5.10
C ARG A 154 3.90 13.59 -5.30
N VAL A 155 5.13 13.34 -5.72
CA VAL A 155 5.69 11.98 -5.86
C VAL A 155 6.42 11.63 -4.57
N VAL A 156 6.22 10.40 -4.08
CA VAL A 156 6.94 9.89 -2.90
C VAL A 156 8.44 9.83 -3.21
N ARG A 157 9.26 10.31 -2.26
CA ARG A 157 10.70 10.09 -2.25
C ARG A 157 11.03 8.91 -1.31
N PRO A 158 11.52 7.77 -1.84
CA PRO A 158 12.03 6.68 -1.01
C PRO A 158 13.13 7.15 -0.07
N ARG A 159 13.25 6.50 1.09
CA ARG A 159 14.28 6.82 2.09
C ARG A 159 15.00 5.56 2.56
N PRO A 160 16.34 5.60 2.73
CA PRO A 160 17.08 4.49 3.31
C PRO A 160 16.72 4.34 4.80
N VAL A 161 16.44 3.11 5.21
CA VAL A 161 16.18 2.69 6.58
C VAL A 161 17.18 1.59 6.95
N GLN A 162 17.82 1.73 8.12
CA GLN A 162 18.68 0.69 8.65
C GLN A 162 17.86 -0.40 9.34
N LEU A 163 18.10 -1.66 8.97
CA LEU A 163 17.49 -2.82 9.59
C LEU A 163 18.29 -3.25 10.85
N PRO A 164 17.67 -4.03 11.77
CA PRO A 164 18.34 -4.50 12.99
C PRO A 164 19.58 -5.38 12.74
N ASP A 165 19.73 -5.95 11.54
CA ASP A 165 20.90 -6.73 11.10
C ASP A 165 22.07 -5.86 10.60
N GLY A 166 21.89 -4.53 10.57
CA GLY A 166 22.89 -3.57 10.09
C GLY A 166 22.87 -3.34 8.57
N THR A 167 21.98 -4.01 7.83
CA THR A 167 21.77 -3.73 6.41
C THR A 167 20.95 -2.45 6.22
N THR A 168 20.80 -1.99 4.97
CA THR A 168 20.00 -0.81 4.64
C THR A 168 19.09 -1.15 3.47
N ILE A 169 17.80 -0.89 3.64
CA ILE A 169 16.78 -1.01 2.60
C ILE A 169 16.19 0.36 2.30
N ASP A 170 15.74 0.61 1.08
CA ASP A 170 14.93 1.78 0.79
C ASP A 170 13.48 1.49 1.20
N ASN A 171 12.96 2.21 2.19
CA ASN A 171 11.51 2.29 2.38
C ASN A 171 10.94 3.05 1.17
N PRO A 172 10.07 2.42 0.35
CA PRO A 172 9.52 3.07 -0.85
C PRO A 172 8.65 4.28 -0.50
N GLY A 173 8.00 4.24 0.66
CA GLY A 173 6.86 5.09 1.02
C GLY A 173 5.65 4.88 0.09
N PHE A 174 4.50 5.36 0.53
CA PHE A 174 3.22 5.19 -0.13
C PHE A 174 2.38 6.46 -0.08
N VAL A 175 1.62 6.67 -1.14
CA VAL A 175 0.67 7.78 -1.26
C VAL A 175 -0.66 7.27 -1.80
N VAL A 176 -1.75 7.71 -1.18
CA VAL A 176 -3.12 7.43 -1.60
C VAL A 176 -3.90 8.74 -1.72
N THR A 177 -4.90 8.79 -2.59
CA THR A 177 -5.67 10.01 -2.88
C THR A 177 -7.17 9.79 -2.79
N TYR A 178 -7.89 10.81 -2.30
CA TYR A 178 -9.34 10.93 -2.41
C TYR A 178 -9.68 12.32 -2.92
N SER A 179 -10.63 12.43 -3.85
CA SER A 179 -11.01 13.70 -4.46
C SER A 179 -12.50 13.94 -4.56
N TRP A 180 -12.86 15.22 -4.53
CA TRP A 180 -14.19 15.77 -4.70
C TRP A 180 -14.18 16.77 -5.85
N VAL A 181 -15.23 16.73 -6.67
CA VAL A 181 -15.55 17.77 -7.65
C VAL A 181 -16.58 18.70 -7.01
N VAL A 182 -16.25 19.98 -6.93
CA VAL A 182 -17.07 21.01 -6.27
C VAL A 182 -17.43 22.05 -7.29
N ASN A 183 -18.71 22.19 -7.61
CA ASN A 183 -19.19 23.29 -8.44
C ASN A 183 -19.64 24.44 -7.52
N THR A 184 -18.83 25.50 -7.44
CA THR A 184 -19.20 26.72 -6.75
C THR A 184 -20.18 27.51 -7.61
N VAL A 185 -21.27 27.99 -7.02
CA VAL A 185 -22.23 28.89 -7.68
C VAL A 185 -22.18 30.29 -7.08
N GLN A 186 -22.68 31.27 -7.83
CA GLN A 186 -22.86 32.62 -7.29
C GLN A 186 -24.06 32.63 -6.34
N GLY A 187 -23.82 33.01 -5.08
CA GLY A 187 -24.84 33.18 -4.04
C GLY A 187 -24.37 34.18 -2.97
N ASP A 188 -25.15 34.37 -1.91
CA ASP A 188 -25.05 35.48 -0.96
C ASP A 188 -23.89 35.35 0.07
N CYS A 189 -22.88 34.54 -0.24
CA CYS A 189 -21.74 34.27 0.64
C CYS A 189 -20.64 35.35 0.64
N ARG A 190 -20.88 36.48 -0.06
CA ARG A 190 -19.99 37.66 -0.16
C ARG A 190 -20.79 38.93 -0.40
#